data_AF-A0A257JHP0-F1
#
_entry.id   AF-A0A257JHP0-F1
#
_cell.length_a   1.000
_cell.length_b   1.000
_cell.length_c   1.000
_cell.angle_alpha   90.00
_cell.angle_beta   90.00
_cell.angle_gamma   90.00
#
_symmetry.space_group_name_H-M   'P 1'
#
loop_
_entity.id
_entity.type
_entity.pdbx_description
1 polymer ?
#
loop_
_entity_poly.entity_id
_entity_poly.type
_entity_poly.pdbx_seq_one_letter_code
_entity_poly.pdbx_strand_id
1 'polypeptide(L)'
;MDGAAGPPGDGPYDVIMLSGTVAEVPQALLDQLKVGGRLLAVVGQEPMMRAVRITRLSANQLQSEELFDTIVPRLSGIGEPSRFAF
;
A
#
# COMPACT_ATOMS: atom_id res chain seq x y z
N MET A 1 10.74 -10.69 7.89
CA MET A 1 10.22 -9.56 8.68
C MET A 1 9.24 -8.87 7.77
N ASP A 2 7.95 -9.11 8.02
CA ASP A 2 6.89 -8.85 7.05
C ASP A 2 6.41 -7.40 7.21
N GLY A 3 6.81 -6.53 6.28
CA GLY A 3 6.45 -5.10 6.30
C GLY A 3 4.96 -4.81 6.05
N ALA A 4 4.18 -5.84 5.72
CA ALA A 4 2.76 -5.75 5.37
C ALA A 4 1.83 -5.44 6.55
N ALA A 5 2.21 -5.83 7.77
CA ALA A 5 1.40 -5.59 8.96
C ALA A 5 1.66 -4.22 9.62
N GLY A 6 2.79 -3.57 9.26
CA GLY A 6 3.37 -2.52 10.08
C GLY A 6 3.86 -3.05 11.44
N PRO A 7 4.85 -2.42 12.08
CA PRO A 7 5.20 -2.73 13.47
C PRO A 7 3.97 -2.54 14.39
N PRO A 8 3.62 -3.52 15.25
CA PRO A 8 2.57 -3.33 16.24
C PRO A 8 3.08 -2.33 17.29
N GLY A 9 2.61 -1.07 17.21
CA GLY A 9 2.78 -0.08 18.28
C GLY A 9 3.32 1.30 17.90
N ASP A 10 3.74 1.55 16.66
CA ASP A 10 4.39 2.82 16.26
C ASP A 10 3.50 3.72 15.36
N GLY A 11 2.19 3.54 15.45
CA GLY A 11 1.22 4.41 14.78
C GLY A 11 0.91 5.66 15.63
N PRO A 12 0.70 6.83 15.01
CA PRO A 12 0.51 7.00 13.57
C PRO A 12 1.81 7.44 12.82
N TYR A 13 1.97 6.98 11.58
CA TYR A 13 3.15 7.25 10.74
C TYR A 13 2.95 8.46 9.82
N ASP A 14 4.04 9.19 9.57
CA ASP A 14 4.10 10.28 8.60
C ASP A 14 4.35 9.77 7.18
N VAL A 15 5.12 8.69 7.02
CA VAL A 15 5.43 8.06 5.73
C VAL A 15 5.42 6.54 5.86
N ILE A 16 4.71 5.87 4.94
CA ILE A 16 4.73 4.42 4.76
C ILE A 16 5.19 4.12 3.34
N MET A 17 6.13 3.19 3.15
CA MET A 17 6.57 2.78 1.82
C MET A 17 6.52 1.27 1.71
N LEU A 18 5.76 0.77 0.74
CA LEU A 18 5.75 -0.63 0.36
C LEU A 18 6.83 -0.86 -0.69
N SER A 19 7.82 -1.68 -0.35
CA SER A 19 9.00 -1.97 -1.19
C SER A 19 8.73 -2.97 -2.31
N GLY A 20 7.49 -3.42 -2.52
CA GLY A 20 7.13 -4.39 -3.55
C GLY A 20 5.69 -4.20 -4.01
N THR A 21 5.28 -5.02 -4.97
CA THR A 21 3.93 -4.94 -5.55
C THR A 21 2.88 -5.56 -4.65
N VAL A 22 1.74 -4.88 -4.56
CA VAL A 22 0.52 -5.37 -3.93
C VAL A 22 -0.64 -5.32 -4.92
N ALA A 23 -1.59 -6.25 -4.80
CA ALA A 23 -2.80 -6.20 -5.62
C ALA A 23 -3.67 -4.99 -5.26
N GLU A 24 -3.70 -4.64 -3.98
CA GLU A 24 -4.36 -3.47 -3.41
C GLU A 24 -3.60 -3.02 -2.16
N VAL A 25 -3.72 -1.75 -1.80
CA VAL A 25 -3.09 -1.24 -0.56
C VAL A 25 -3.92 -1.69 0.65
N PRO A 26 -3.34 -2.40 1.63
CA PRO A 26 -4.07 -2.83 2.82
C PRO A 26 -4.62 -1.64 3.61
N GLN A 27 -5.92 -1.68 3.94
CA GLN A 27 -6.58 -0.64 4.73
C GLN A 27 -5.91 -0.42 6.10
N ALA A 28 -5.42 -1.49 6.72
CA ALA A 28 -4.71 -1.41 8.00
C ALA A 28 -3.48 -0.48 7.96
N LEU A 29 -2.80 -0.34 6.82
CA LEU A 29 -1.67 0.59 6.67
C LEU A 29 -2.15 2.02 6.44
N LEU A 30 -3.27 2.20 5.74
CA LEU A 30 -3.91 3.51 5.54
C LEU A 30 -4.44 4.07 6.85
N ASP A 31 -5.01 3.21 7.71
CA ASP A 31 -5.49 3.58 9.03
C ASP A 31 -4.36 4.03 9.96
N GLN A 32 -3.15 3.50 9.75
CA GLN A 32 -1.96 3.88 10.49
C GLN A 32 -1.32 5.19 10.00
N LEU A 33 -1.82 5.81 8.92
CA LEU A 33 -1.34 7.13 8.47
C LEU A 33 -1.93 8.26 9.32
N LYS A 34 -1.07 9.20 9.72
CA LYS A 34 -1.48 10.52 10.21
C LYS A 34 -2.23 11.29 9.13
N VAL A 35 -3.09 12.23 9.53
CA VAL A 35 -3.54 13.29 8.61
C VAL A 35 -2.33 14.10 8.15
N GLY A 36 -2.16 14.25 6.84
CA GLY A 36 -0.95 14.78 6.18
C GLY A 36 0.11 13.72 5.87
N GLY A 37 -0.06 12.49 6.37
CA GLY A 37 0.82 11.37 6.09
C GLY A 37 0.67 10.84 4.67
N ARG A 38 1.73 10.17 4.18
CA ARG A 38 1.80 9.66 2.80
C ARG A 38 2.19 8.19 2.76
N LEU A 39 1.54 7.41 1.91
CA LEU A 39 1.89 6.04 1.59
C LEU A 39 2.31 5.94 0.12
N LEU A 40 3.46 5.31 -0.13
CA LEU A 40 3.91 4.96 -1.47
C LEU A 40 3.81 3.44 -1.65
N ALA A 41 3.10 3.00 -2.67
CA ALA A 41 2.97 1.59 -3.00
C ALA A 41 3.00 1.38 -4.52
N VAL A 42 3.42 0.19 -4.93
CA VAL A 42 3.23 -0.25 -6.32
C VAL A 42 2.01 -1.16 -6.34
N VAL A 43 0.97 -0.73 -7.05
CA VAL A 43 -0.30 -1.44 -7.16
C VAL A 43 -0.45 -2.02 -8.56
N GLY A 44 -0.83 -3.28 -8.65
CA GLY A 44 -1.13 -3.94 -9.91
C GLY A 44 -0.58 -5.36 -10.01
N GLN A 45 -0.86 -5.98 -11.15
CA GLN A 45 -0.39 -7.31 -11.51
C GLN A 45 0.11 -7.28 -12.96
N GLU A 46 1.02 -8.17 -13.32
CA GLU A 46 1.53 -8.24 -14.69
C GLU A 46 0.38 -8.29 -15.71
N PRO A 47 0.47 -7.55 -16.84
CA PRO A 47 1.66 -6.85 -17.35
C PRO A 47 1.80 -5.37 -16.95
N MET A 48 0.87 -4.80 -16.15
CA MET A 48 0.89 -3.37 -15.81
C MET A 48 0.82 -3.15 -14.30
N MET A 49 1.82 -2.46 -13.74
CA MET A 49 1.82 -2.02 -12.35
C MET A 49 2.08 -0.52 -12.29
N ARG A 50 1.49 0.15 -11.30
CA ARG A 50 1.63 1.60 -11.09
C ARG A 50 2.14 1.91 -9.72
N ALA A 51 3.13 2.79 -9.66
CA ALA A 51 3.47 3.46 -8.42
C ALA A 51 2.36 4.47 -8.09
N VAL A 52 1.70 4.27 -6.95
CA VAL A 52 0.67 5.16 -6.43
C VAL A 52 1.14 5.78 -5.12
N ARG A 53 0.88 7.07 -4.98
CA ARG A 53 1.03 7.81 -3.73
C ARG A 53 -0.34 8.10 -3.15
N ILE A 54 -0.58 7.65 -1.93
CA ILE A 54 -1.80 7.91 -1.19
C ILE A 54 -1.50 8.90 -0.07
N THR A 55 -2.20 10.03 -0.02
CA THR A 55 -2.07 11.04 1.02
C THR A 55 -3.33 11.05 1.87
N ARG A 56 -3.20 11.05 3.20
CA ARG A 56 -4.36 11.18 4.08
C ARG A 56 -4.70 12.65 4.29
N LEU A 57 -5.77 13.11 3.64
CA LEU A 57 -6.23 14.50 3.74
C LEU A 57 -7.00 14.76 5.03
N SER A 58 -7.71 13.77 5.55
CA SER A 58 -8.42 13.84 6.84
C SER A 58 -8.68 12.45 7.41
N ALA A 59 -9.32 12.35 8.58
CA ALA A 59 -9.67 11.08 9.19
C ALA A 59 -10.46 10.16 8.25
N ASN A 60 -11.28 10.72 7.35
CA ASN A 60 -12.13 9.94 6.44
C ASN A 60 -11.81 10.19 4.96
N GLN A 61 -10.71 10.89 4.64
CA GLN A 61 -10.38 11.25 3.27
C GLN A 61 -8.94 10.86 2.94
N LEU A 62 -8.81 10.08 1.88
CA LEU A 62 -7.55 9.71 1.26
C LEU A 62 -7.56 10.25 -0.16
N GLN A 63 -6.40 10.71 -0.62
CA GLN A 63 -6.17 11.11 -1.99
C GLN A 63 -5.11 10.21 -2.60
N SER A 64 -5.48 9.51 -3.67
CA SER A 64 -4.56 8.67 -4.43
C SER A 64 -4.11 9.38 -5.69
N GLU A 65 -2.81 9.32 -5.97
CA GLU A 65 -2.17 9.90 -7.14
C GLU A 65 -1.30 8.83 -7.80
N GLU A 66 -1.52 8.58 -9.09
CA GLU A 66 -0.66 7.71 -9.90
C GLU A 66 0.59 8.50 -10.30
N LEU A 67 1.78 8.00 -9.94
CA LEU A 67 3.03 8.70 -10.21
C LEU A 67 3.65 8.28 -11.55
N PHE A 68 3.80 6.97 -11.77
CA PHE A 68 4.39 6.39 -12.98
C PHE A 68 4.09 4.89 -13.08
N ASP A 69 4.09 4.36 -14.31
CA ASP A 69 4.04 2.93 -14.56
C ASP A 69 5.42 2.30 -14.28
N THR A 70 5.44 1.15 -13.61
CA THR A 70 6.68 0.43 -13.29
C THR A 70 6.44 -1.08 -13.23
N ILE A 71 7.51 -1.88 -13.27
CA ILE A 71 7.44 -3.33 -13.06
C ILE A 71 8.43 -3.64 -11.93
N VAL A 72 7.89 -4.04 -10.78
CA VAL A 72 8.66 -4.31 -9.56
C VAL A 72 8.32 -5.73 -9.09
N PRO A 73 9.30 -6.53 -8.61
CA PRO A 73 9.02 -7.84 -8.05
C PRO A 73 7.96 -7.78 -6.94
N ARG A 74 7.13 -8.83 -6.84
CA ARG A 74 6.10 -8.93 -5.80
C ARG A 74 6.70 -8.87 -4.41
N LEU A 75 6.01 -8.21 -3.48
CA LEU A 75 6.39 -8.21 -2.08
C LEU A 75 6.11 -9.59 -1.47
N SER A 76 7.16 -10.33 -1.10
CA SER A 76 7.03 -11.60 -0.40
C SER A 76 6.32 -11.40 0.95
N GLY A 77 5.23 -12.13 1.21
CA GLY A 77 4.51 -12.12 2.50
C GLY A 77 3.14 -11.43 2.50
N ILE A 78 2.68 -10.87 1.37
CA ILE A 78 1.28 -10.41 1.21
C ILE A 78 0.48 -11.62 0.70
N GLY A 79 -0.39 -12.18 1.53
CA GLY A 79 -1.22 -13.33 1.17
C GLY A 79 -2.03 -13.08 -0.11
N GLU A 80 -2.00 -14.06 -1.01
CA GLU A 80 -2.81 -14.07 -2.23
C GLU A 80 -4.28 -13.81 -1.89
N PRO A 81 -4.99 -12.84 -2.51
CA PRO A 81 -6.45 -12.85 -2.46
C PRO A 81 -6.90 -14.14 -3.14
N SER A 82 -7.52 -15.01 -2.35
CA SER A 82 -8.00 -16.32 -2.76
C SER A 82 -8.85 -16.17 -4.03
N ARG A 83 -8.34 -16.68 -5.15
CA ARG A 83 -9.12 -16.80 -6.39
C ARG A 83 -10.32 -17.70 -6.06
N PHE A 84 -11.53 -17.16 -6.19
CA PHE A 84 -12.76 -17.93 -6.04
C PHE A 84 -12.71 -19.17 -6.95
N ALA A 85 -12.85 -20.34 -6.34
CA ALA A 85 -13.12 -21.60 -7.03
C ALA A 85 -14.65 -21.81 -7.05
N PHE A 86 -15.20 -22.09 -8.23
CA PHE A 86 -16.59 -22.52 -8.42
C PHE A 86 -16.71 -24.04 -8.25
#